data_AF-A0A978SKH1-F1
#
_entry.id   AF-A0A978SKH1-F1
#
_cell.length_a   1.000
_cell.length_b   1.000
_cell.length_c   1.000
_cell.angle_alpha   90.00
_cell.angle_beta   90.00
_cell.angle_gamma   90.00
#
_symmetry.space_group_name_H-M   'P 1'
#
loop_
_entity.id
_entity.type
_entity.pdbx_description
1 polymer ?
#
loop_
_entity_poly.entity_id
_entity_poly.type
_entity_poly.pdbx_seq_one_letter_code
_entity_poly.pdbx_strand_id
1 'polypeptide(L)'
;MLACTSNILLGNRSGNSIGDVYLVDFGSVQTVAKKEEGTITIVGSYGYIPLEQFGGQTTTASDLYSLGMTLIYLLTGTHPAELPQVDGRVKFNAEISKRFERWLEKMTHPHLDKRFDSAKAAQLALKSEDGSYGNFDRVKPAHTQIRLYRDRNRLQITWHEADTIRIFQMAFRLFLYFLTIWICSTFIPLLAGVIGYTCFFLLLLGELITNINHPSFETTYHLIIDDRHIYNLKDRRQRHKPIKLSEHPRSQIEILAYNPGYTFNKCLDTNGKLIHGSTITIPPKLYLYCGNFEYSFPARSSSTKFSQAELWWLGQELSDFLNLELQVIYPTPKVPPASTCGGGC
;
A
#
# COMPACT_ATOMS: atom_id res chain seq x y z
N MET A 1 22.15 26.45 -7.47
CA MET A 1 23.49 26.57 -6.88
C MET A 1 24.19 25.23 -7.06
N LEU A 2 25.33 25.19 -7.76
CA LEU A 2 25.99 23.90 -8.05
C LEU A 2 26.75 23.40 -6.81
N ALA A 3 26.18 22.42 -6.10
CA ALA A 3 26.86 21.70 -5.04
C ALA A 3 27.76 20.61 -5.65
N CYS A 4 29.06 20.87 -5.73
CA CYS A 4 30.11 19.89 -6.01
C CYS A 4 31.10 19.83 -4.84
N THR A 5 31.92 18.78 -4.76
CA THR A 5 32.86 18.56 -3.65
C THR A 5 33.81 19.72 -3.39
N SER A 6 34.17 20.51 -4.41
CA SER A 6 35.05 21.69 -4.28
C SER A 6 34.41 22.86 -3.52
N ASN A 7 33.07 22.85 -3.36
CA ASN A 7 32.32 23.93 -2.74
C ASN A 7 31.97 23.65 -1.27
N ILE A 8 32.52 22.58 -0.70
CA ILE A 8 32.29 22.18 0.70
C ILE A 8 33.61 22.28 1.47
N LEU A 9 33.70 23.22 2.42
CA LEU A 9 34.83 23.36 3.33
C LEU A 9 34.56 22.69 4.66
N LEU A 10 35.64 22.18 5.26
CA LEU A 10 35.63 21.58 6.59
C LEU A 10 36.45 22.46 7.53
N GLY A 11 35.81 22.97 8.58
CA GLY A 11 36.44 23.77 9.64
C GLY A 11 36.50 23.04 10.97
N ASN A 12 37.33 23.52 11.91
CA ASN A 12 37.36 23.07 13.31
C ASN A 12 37.48 21.54 13.51
N ARG A 13 38.30 20.86 12.72
CA ARG A 13 38.63 19.45 12.96
C ARG A 13 39.52 19.30 14.19
N SER A 14 39.07 18.51 15.15
CA SER A 14 39.91 17.98 16.23
C SER A 14 40.00 16.45 16.09
N GLY A 15 40.96 15.80 16.75
CA GLY A 15 41.14 14.35 16.64
C GLY A 15 39.90 13.50 16.95
N ASN A 16 38.91 14.06 17.67
CA ASN A 16 37.65 13.41 18.05
C ASN A 16 36.38 14.10 17.49
N SER A 17 36.50 15.12 16.65
CA SER A 17 35.34 15.80 16.04
C SER A 17 35.48 15.90 14.52
N ILE A 18 34.40 15.55 13.81
CA ILE A 18 34.32 15.57 12.34
C ILE A 18 34.53 17.00 11.77
N GLY A 19 34.33 18.01 12.62
CA GLY A 19 34.43 19.43 12.28
C GLY A 19 33.11 20.00 11.76
N ASP A 20 33.09 21.31 11.57
CA ASP A 20 31.97 22.03 10.97
C ASP A 20 32.05 21.96 9.45
N VAL A 21 30.90 21.85 8.77
CA VAL A 21 30.80 21.81 7.31
C VAL A 21 30.24 23.13 6.81
N TYR A 22 30.97 23.82 5.94
CA TYR A 22 30.58 25.11 5.35
C TYR A 22 30.42 24.97 3.84
N LEU A 23 29.33 25.50 3.30
CA LEU A 23 29.16 25.66 1.86
C LEU A 23 29.80 26.99 1.44
N VAL A 24 30.65 26.94 0.41
CA VAL A 24 31.34 28.11 -0.15
C VAL A 24 31.09 28.24 -1.65
N ASP A 25 31.52 29.36 -2.21
CA ASP A 25 31.37 29.72 -3.62
C ASP A 25 29.91 29.82 -4.10
N PHE A 26 29.26 30.91 -3.68
CA PHE A 26 27.98 31.37 -4.23
C PHE A 26 28.13 32.12 -5.56
N GLY A 27 29.35 32.27 -6.09
CA GLY A 27 29.65 33.02 -7.31
C GLY A 27 29.34 32.29 -8.60
N SER A 28 29.22 30.96 -8.54
CA SER A 28 28.93 30.07 -9.68
C SER A 28 27.44 30.03 -10.08
N VAL A 29 26.65 31.05 -9.70
CA VAL A 29 25.24 31.19 -10.08
C VAL A 29 25.16 31.86 -11.46
N GLN A 30 24.69 31.11 -12.45
CA GLN A 30 24.58 31.48 -13.87
C GLN A 30 25.90 31.56 -14.66
N THR A 31 26.23 30.47 -15.33
CA THR A 31 26.77 30.53 -16.69
C THR A 31 26.02 29.53 -17.55
N VAL A 32 24.81 29.92 -17.96
CA VAL A 32 24.12 29.28 -19.08
C VAL A 32 24.96 29.60 -20.33
N ALA A 33 25.42 28.53 -20.97
CA ALA A 33 25.93 28.43 -22.34
C ALA A 33 26.17 29.76 -23.07
N LYS A 34 27.44 30.19 -23.18
CA LYS A 34 27.84 31.07 -24.29
C LYS A 34 27.69 30.26 -25.58
N LYS A 35 26.72 30.67 -26.38
CA LYS A 35 26.45 30.11 -27.72
C LYS A 35 27.42 30.76 -28.70
N GLU A 36 28.65 30.26 -28.77
CA GLU A 36 29.55 30.53 -29.89
C GLU A 36 29.48 29.35 -30.87
N GLU A 37 29.50 29.70 -32.16
CA GLU A 37 29.15 28.86 -33.30
C GLU A 37 29.83 27.48 -33.26
N GLY A 38 29.00 26.43 -33.14
CA GLY A 38 29.38 25.06 -33.50
C GLY A 38 29.91 24.16 -32.38
N THR A 39 30.32 24.67 -31.21
CA THR A 39 30.85 23.81 -30.14
C THR A 39 30.39 24.29 -28.76
N ILE A 40 29.56 23.50 -28.06
CA ILE A 40 29.17 23.79 -26.68
C ILE A 40 30.31 23.31 -25.77
N THR A 41 31.25 24.21 -25.43
CA THR A 41 32.19 23.94 -24.33
C THR A 41 31.49 24.16 -22.99
N ILE A 42 31.12 23.05 -22.34
CA ILE A 42 30.54 23.07 -21.00
C ILE A 42 31.67 23.30 -19.99
N VAL A 43 31.79 24.52 -19.47
CA VAL A 43 32.63 24.81 -18.31
C VAL A 43 31.78 24.51 -17.06
N GLY A 44 31.96 23.33 -16.49
CA GLY A 44 31.30 22.87 -15.26
C GLY A 44 31.72 21.45 -14.89
N SER A 45 31.54 21.05 -13.62
CA SER A 45 31.82 19.69 -13.14
C SER A 45 30.83 18.68 -13.73
N TYR A 46 31.14 18.21 -14.94
CA TYR A 46 30.35 17.23 -15.69
C TYR A 46 30.05 15.99 -14.82
N GLY A 47 28.78 15.56 -14.78
CA GLY A 47 28.31 14.46 -13.92
C GLY A 47 27.59 14.89 -12.63
N TYR A 48 27.85 16.09 -12.10
CA TYR A 48 27.11 16.65 -10.95
C TYR A 48 25.89 17.48 -11.37
N ILE A 49 25.83 17.87 -12.64
CA ILE A 49 24.82 18.77 -13.19
C ILE A 49 23.66 17.94 -13.75
N PRO A 50 22.41 18.16 -13.29
CA PRO A 50 21.25 17.47 -13.83
C PRO A 50 20.83 18.02 -15.20
N LEU A 51 20.13 17.21 -16.00
CA LEU A 51 19.81 17.51 -17.39
C LEU A 51 18.97 18.78 -17.59
N GLU A 52 18.04 19.05 -16.68
CA GLU A 52 17.17 20.24 -16.77
C GLU A 52 17.93 21.57 -16.68
N GLN A 53 19.13 21.57 -16.08
CA GLN A 53 19.95 22.76 -15.94
C GLN A 53 20.56 23.19 -17.28
N PHE A 54 20.76 22.25 -18.21
CA PHE A 54 21.13 22.58 -19.60
C PHE A 54 20.00 23.26 -20.37
N GLY A 55 18.75 23.03 -19.98
CA GLY A 55 17.57 23.70 -20.50
C GLY A 55 17.24 25.03 -19.79
N GLY A 56 18.06 25.47 -18.84
CA GLY A 56 17.83 26.70 -18.06
C GLY A 56 16.73 26.58 -16.99
N GLN A 57 16.25 25.37 -16.69
CA GLN A 57 15.18 25.13 -15.70
C GLN A 57 15.76 24.71 -14.35
N THR A 58 16.55 25.58 -13.73
CA THR A 58 17.15 25.31 -12.42
C THR A 58 16.10 25.44 -11.30
N THR A 59 15.92 24.38 -10.52
CA THR A 59 14.99 24.36 -9.37
C THR A 59 15.72 23.93 -8.09
N THR A 60 15.04 23.98 -6.95
CA THR A 60 15.55 23.41 -5.68
C THR A 60 15.89 21.93 -5.81
N ALA A 61 15.14 21.18 -6.63
CA ALA A 61 15.39 19.76 -6.89
C ALA A 61 16.64 19.51 -7.76
N SER A 62 17.07 20.51 -8.54
CA SER A 62 18.33 20.45 -9.29
C SER A 62 19.53 20.52 -8.34
N ASP A 63 19.48 21.40 -7.33
CA ASP A 63 20.53 21.51 -6.32
C ASP A 63 20.63 20.23 -5.45
N LEU A 64 19.49 19.60 -5.16
CA LEU A 64 19.45 18.31 -4.45
C LEU A 64 20.06 17.16 -5.27
N TYR A 65 19.90 17.17 -6.58
CA TYR A 65 20.58 16.19 -7.45
C TYR A 65 22.10 16.34 -7.35
N SER A 66 22.62 17.56 -7.49
CA SER A 66 24.06 17.81 -7.40
C SER A 66 24.63 17.40 -6.03
N LEU A 67 23.90 17.68 -4.95
CA LEU A 67 24.25 17.20 -3.61
C LEU A 67 24.23 15.66 -3.54
N GLY A 68 23.21 15.01 -4.10
CA GLY A 68 23.11 13.55 -4.15
C GLY A 68 24.30 12.92 -4.89
N MET A 69 24.69 13.46 -6.04
CA MET A 69 25.88 13.01 -6.79
C MET A 69 27.17 13.23 -6.00
N THR A 70 27.27 14.34 -5.27
CA THR A 70 28.38 14.61 -4.35
C THR A 70 28.49 13.55 -3.26
N LEU A 71 27.38 13.17 -2.64
CA LEU A 71 27.36 12.11 -1.62
C LEU A 71 27.72 10.75 -2.21
N ILE A 72 27.20 10.41 -3.40
CA ILE A 72 27.55 9.15 -4.08
C ILE A 72 29.05 9.11 -4.39
N TYR A 73 29.63 10.21 -4.87
CA TYR A 73 31.08 10.30 -5.09
C TYR A 73 31.86 10.06 -3.79
N LEU A 74 31.46 10.68 -2.69
CA LEU A 74 32.12 10.48 -1.38
C LEU A 74 32.02 9.03 -0.88
N LEU A 75 30.93 8.33 -1.20
CA LEU A 75 30.71 6.94 -0.79
C LEU A 75 31.44 5.93 -1.67
N THR A 76 31.55 6.20 -2.96
CA THR A 76 32.10 5.25 -3.94
C THR A 76 33.55 5.55 -4.33
N GLY A 77 34.02 6.77 -4.08
CA GLY A 77 35.28 7.29 -4.62
C GLY A 77 35.31 7.40 -6.15
N THR A 78 34.20 7.10 -6.85
CA THR A 78 34.13 7.01 -8.30
C THR A 78 33.49 8.27 -8.87
N HIS A 79 34.17 8.95 -9.78
CA HIS A 79 33.70 10.23 -10.30
C HIS A 79 32.28 10.08 -10.92
N PRO A 80 31.34 11.01 -10.65
CA PRO A 80 29.96 10.92 -11.14
C PRO A 80 29.77 10.62 -12.63
N ALA A 81 30.66 11.13 -13.48
CA ALA A 81 30.62 10.89 -14.92
C ALA A 81 31.01 9.45 -15.33
N GLU A 82 31.67 8.71 -14.45
CA GLU A 82 32.14 7.33 -14.67
C GLU A 82 31.16 6.29 -14.10
N LEU A 83 30.15 6.73 -13.34
CA LEU A 83 29.15 5.82 -12.77
C LEU A 83 28.24 5.27 -13.87
N PRO A 84 27.97 3.95 -13.86
CA PRO A 84 27.06 3.35 -14.82
C PRO A 84 25.65 3.93 -14.67
N GLN A 85 24.97 4.14 -15.79
CA GLN A 85 23.57 4.59 -15.81
C GLN A 85 22.70 3.56 -16.52
N VAL A 86 21.53 3.28 -15.94
CA VAL A 86 20.49 2.45 -16.53
C VAL A 86 19.20 3.26 -16.51
N ASP A 87 18.58 3.47 -17.67
CA ASP A 87 17.39 4.34 -17.84
C ASP A 87 17.57 5.76 -17.26
N GLY A 88 18.77 6.32 -17.40
CA GLY A 88 19.13 7.64 -16.85
C GLY A 88 19.26 7.67 -15.31
N ARG A 89 19.17 6.53 -14.63
CA ARG A 89 19.42 6.41 -13.19
C ARG A 89 20.84 5.97 -12.93
N VAL A 90 21.52 6.69 -12.04
CA VAL A 90 22.88 6.38 -11.60
C VAL A 90 22.86 5.10 -10.77
N LYS A 91 23.71 4.15 -11.14
CA LYS A 91 23.97 2.93 -10.38
C LYS A 91 25.29 3.07 -9.66
N PHE A 92 25.27 2.78 -8.36
CA PHE A 92 26.43 2.85 -7.50
C PHE A 92 26.44 1.68 -6.54
N ASN A 93 27.64 1.23 -6.16
CA ASN A 93 27.82 0.18 -5.18
C ASN A 93 28.60 0.76 -3.99
N ALA A 94 27.96 0.80 -2.83
CA ALA A 94 28.56 1.30 -1.60
C ALA A 94 28.04 0.48 -0.40
N GLU A 95 28.89 0.28 0.61
CA GLU A 95 28.51 -0.40 1.85
C GLU A 95 27.67 0.53 2.75
N ILE A 96 26.43 0.78 2.36
CA ILE A 96 25.48 1.63 3.07
C ILE A 96 24.17 0.92 3.36
N SER A 97 23.39 1.47 4.29
CA SER A 97 22.04 0.97 4.53
C SER A 97 21.15 1.16 3.29
N LYS A 98 20.30 0.18 2.97
CA LYS A 98 19.31 0.27 1.88
C LYS A 98 18.37 1.47 2.01
N ARG A 99 18.14 1.97 3.23
CA ARG A 99 17.38 3.20 3.46
C ARG A 99 18.11 4.41 2.87
N PHE A 100 19.40 4.54 3.16
CA PHE A 100 20.20 5.64 2.66
C PHE A 100 20.44 5.55 1.16
N GLU A 101 20.59 4.33 0.63
CA GLU A 101 20.65 4.06 -0.81
C GLU A 101 19.38 4.56 -1.52
N ARG A 102 18.18 4.16 -1.06
CA ARG A 102 16.91 4.65 -1.63
C ARG A 102 16.75 6.16 -1.52
N TRP A 103 17.23 6.74 -0.42
CA TRP A 103 17.21 8.19 -0.23
C TRP A 103 18.11 8.90 -1.26
N LEU A 104 19.31 8.36 -1.53
CA LEU A 104 20.21 8.87 -2.57
C LEU A 104 19.63 8.66 -3.97
N GLU A 105 19.05 7.50 -4.26
CA GLU A 105 18.35 7.24 -5.53
C GLU A 105 17.21 8.24 -5.77
N LYS A 106 16.49 8.64 -4.71
CA LYS A 106 15.46 9.68 -4.81
C LYS A 106 16.05 11.07 -5.02
N MET A 107 17.16 11.41 -4.34
CA MET A 107 17.87 12.67 -4.57
C MET A 107 18.36 12.81 -6.01
N THR A 108 18.82 11.71 -6.64
CA THR A 108 19.45 11.69 -7.96
C THR A 108 18.55 11.13 -9.08
N HIS A 109 17.24 11.08 -8.86
CA HIS A 109 16.31 10.55 -9.86
C HIS A 109 16.32 11.42 -11.14
N PRO A 110 16.30 10.89 -12.38
CA PRO A 110 16.39 11.71 -13.59
C PRO A 110 15.23 12.71 -13.71
N HIS A 111 14.00 12.27 -13.44
CA HIS A 111 12.81 13.11 -13.49
C HIS A 111 12.60 13.95 -12.22
N LEU A 112 12.34 15.25 -12.39
CA LEU A 112 12.14 16.23 -11.32
C LEU A 112 10.97 15.89 -10.38
N ASP A 113 9.84 15.42 -10.93
CA ASP A 113 8.62 15.05 -10.19
C ASP A 113 8.81 13.85 -9.25
N LYS A 114 9.90 13.12 -9.41
CA LYS A 114 10.25 11.98 -8.56
C LYS A 114 11.32 12.30 -7.52
N ARG A 115 11.96 13.47 -7.59
CA ARG A 115 12.93 13.94 -6.58
C ARG A 115 12.22 14.49 -5.35
N PHE A 116 12.99 14.96 -4.36
CA PHE A 116 12.43 15.72 -3.25
C PHE A 116 12.18 17.17 -3.68
N ASP A 117 11.02 17.73 -3.29
CA ASP A 117 10.66 19.10 -3.65
C ASP A 117 11.50 20.16 -2.92
N SER A 118 12.04 19.81 -1.75
CA SER A 118 12.83 20.73 -0.92
C SER A 118 13.87 20.02 -0.05
N ALA A 119 14.90 20.78 0.34
CA ALA A 119 15.91 20.30 1.28
C ALA A 119 15.31 19.89 2.63
N LYS A 120 14.24 20.56 3.08
CA LYS A 120 13.53 20.20 4.32
C LYS A 120 12.85 18.83 4.19
N ALA A 121 12.21 18.55 3.05
CA ALA A 121 11.61 17.26 2.78
C ALA A 121 12.68 16.15 2.75
N ALA A 122 13.81 16.39 2.08
CA ALA A 122 14.94 15.47 2.04
C ALA A 122 15.53 15.21 3.44
N GLN A 123 15.69 16.26 4.26
CA GLN A 123 16.21 16.13 5.63
C GLN A 123 15.27 15.34 6.55
N LEU A 124 13.96 15.58 6.47
CA LEU A 124 12.96 14.84 7.23
C LEU A 124 12.94 13.36 6.82
N ALA A 125 13.01 13.09 5.51
CA ALA A 125 13.12 11.74 4.97
C ALA A 125 14.32 10.98 5.55
N LEU A 126 15.48 11.65 5.58
CA LEU A 126 16.72 11.08 6.09
C LEU A 126 16.65 10.77 7.59
N LYS A 127 15.98 11.62 8.37
CA LYS A 127 15.82 11.48 9.82
C LYS A 127 14.72 10.49 10.24
N SER A 128 13.77 10.17 9.35
CA SER A 128 12.70 9.23 9.66
C SER A 128 13.24 7.81 9.88
N GLU A 129 12.85 7.15 10.98
CA GLU A 129 13.26 5.78 11.28
C GLU A 129 12.78 4.80 10.20
N ASP A 130 11.58 5.04 9.69
CA ASP A 130 10.87 4.16 8.75
C ASP A 130 11.27 4.39 7.28
N GLY A 131 11.96 5.49 6.98
CA GLY A 131 12.27 5.92 5.60
C GLY A 131 11.05 6.31 4.75
N SER A 132 9.90 6.56 5.40
CA SER A 132 8.60 6.82 4.77
C SER A 132 8.33 8.31 4.49
N TYR A 133 9.08 9.22 5.13
CA TYR A 133 8.88 10.63 4.92
C TYR A 133 9.45 11.07 3.57
N GLY A 134 8.63 11.76 2.78
CA GLY A 134 9.03 12.31 1.50
C GLY A 134 8.43 11.64 0.27
N ASN A 135 7.49 10.70 0.42
CA ASN A 135 6.54 10.41 -0.66
C ASN A 135 5.15 10.88 -0.23
N PHE A 136 4.77 12.11 -0.61
CA PHE A 136 3.43 12.64 -0.33
C PHE A 136 2.33 11.76 -0.97
N ASP A 137 2.68 10.88 -1.91
CA ASP A 137 1.80 9.87 -2.51
C ASP A 137 1.52 8.64 -1.62
N ARG A 138 2.17 8.52 -0.44
CA ARG A 138 2.11 7.33 0.42
C ARG A 138 1.60 7.60 1.83
N VAL A 139 0.71 8.58 1.98
CA VAL A 139 0.01 8.76 3.25
C VAL A 139 -0.93 7.58 3.46
N LYS A 140 -0.61 6.74 4.46
CA LYS A 140 -1.52 5.69 4.93
C LYS A 140 -2.90 6.31 5.19
N PRO A 141 -3.98 5.79 4.58
CA PRO A 141 -5.31 6.37 4.77
C PRO A 141 -5.70 6.44 6.25
N ALA A 142 -6.23 7.58 6.67
CA ALA A 142 -6.72 7.76 8.03
C ALA A 142 -7.84 6.74 8.32
N HIS A 143 -7.82 6.17 9.52
CA HIS A 143 -8.81 5.18 9.99
C HIS A 143 -8.87 3.86 9.23
N THR A 144 -7.81 3.48 8.49
CA THR A 144 -7.79 2.17 7.81
C THR A 144 -7.84 1.00 8.79
N GLN A 145 -8.65 0.00 8.43
CA GLN A 145 -8.73 -1.28 9.16
C GLN A 145 -7.56 -2.21 8.81
N ILE A 146 -6.77 -1.85 7.79
CA ILE A 146 -5.62 -2.60 7.32
C ILE A 146 -4.41 -2.23 8.18
N ARG A 147 -3.88 -3.24 8.88
CA ARG A 147 -2.61 -3.15 9.61
C ARG A 147 -1.52 -3.78 8.74
N LEU A 148 -0.51 -2.98 8.43
CA LEU A 148 0.67 -3.41 7.69
C LEU A 148 1.85 -3.45 8.64
N TYR A 149 2.52 -4.60 8.70
CA TYR A 149 3.83 -4.76 9.32
C TYR A 149 4.83 -5.13 8.22
N ARG A 150 5.97 -4.45 8.21
CA ARG A 150 7.01 -4.64 7.19
C ARG A 150 8.38 -4.65 7.86
N ASP A 151 9.14 -5.71 7.61
CA ASP A 151 10.57 -5.77 7.87
C ASP A 151 11.33 -6.07 6.56
N ARG A 152 12.63 -6.38 6.65
CA ARG A 152 13.47 -6.64 5.47
C ARG A 152 13.03 -7.85 4.66
N ASN A 153 12.47 -8.86 5.33
CA ASN A 153 12.28 -10.21 4.79
C ASN A 153 10.82 -10.65 4.83
N ARG A 154 9.97 -9.89 5.50
CA ARG A 154 8.57 -10.23 5.76
C ARG A 154 7.68 -9.00 5.66
N LEU A 155 6.61 -9.15 4.89
CA LEU A 155 5.49 -8.23 4.86
C LEU A 155 4.25 -8.97 5.32
N GLN A 156 3.56 -8.40 6.31
CA GLN A 156 2.34 -8.95 6.88
C GLN A 156 1.22 -7.91 6.81
N ILE A 157 0.14 -8.29 6.14
CA ILE A 157 -1.09 -7.50 6.04
C ILE A 157 -2.13 -8.18 6.91
N THR A 158 -2.72 -7.44 7.84
CA THR A 158 -3.72 -7.94 8.79
C THR A 158 -4.97 -7.08 8.72
N TRP A 159 -6.13 -7.72 8.63
CA TRP A 159 -7.43 -7.04 8.72
C TRP A 159 -8.41 -7.89 9.53
N HIS A 160 -9.46 -7.23 10.02
CA HIS A 160 -10.49 -7.86 10.85
C HIS A 160 -11.83 -7.83 10.11
N GLU A 161 -12.58 -8.92 10.21
CA GLU A 161 -13.90 -9.04 9.63
C GLU A 161 -14.89 -9.42 10.73
N ALA A 162 -16.01 -8.68 10.81
CA ALA A 162 -17.10 -8.98 11.71
C ALA A 162 -17.88 -10.21 11.22
N ASP A 163 -18.10 -11.18 12.09
CA ASP A 163 -18.89 -12.38 11.81
C ASP A 163 -20.38 -12.06 11.93
N THR A 164 -20.90 -11.36 10.92
CA THR A 164 -22.31 -10.93 10.83
C THR A 164 -23.29 -12.10 10.91
N ILE A 165 -22.88 -13.28 10.43
CA ILE A 165 -23.67 -14.51 10.53
C ILE A 165 -23.82 -14.93 11.98
N ARG A 166 -22.75 -14.93 12.78
CA ARG A 166 -22.84 -15.21 14.22
C ARG A 166 -23.68 -14.17 14.96
N ILE A 167 -23.55 -12.89 14.62
CA ILE A 167 -24.37 -11.82 15.21
C ILE A 167 -25.85 -12.08 14.91
N PHE A 168 -26.18 -12.39 13.65
CA PHE A 168 -27.53 -12.72 13.24
C PHE A 168 -28.05 -14.00 13.90
N GLN A 169 -27.25 -15.07 13.96
CA GLN A 169 -27.59 -16.32 14.64
C GLN A 169 -27.88 -16.07 16.13
N MET A 170 -27.09 -15.23 16.80
CA MET A 170 -27.30 -14.86 18.20
C MET A 170 -28.59 -14.06 18.36
N ALA A 171 -28.83 -13.05 17.51
CA ALA A 171 -30.06 -12.26 17.52
C ALA A 171 -31.30 -13.14 17.25
N PHE A 172 -31.21 -14.07 16.30
CA PHE A 172 -32.28 -15.02 15.98
C PHE A 172 -32.54 -15.99 17.13
N ARG A 173 -31.50 -16.50 17.81
CA ARG A 173 -31.67 -17.32 19.03
C ARG A 173 -32.37 -16.54 20.14
N LEU A 174 -31.98 -15.28 20.36
CA LEU A 174 -32.65 -14.40 21.33
C LEU A 174 -34.11 -14.14 20.94
N PHE A 175 -34.40 -13.95 19.67
CA PHE A 175 -35.77 -13.80 19.18
C PHE A 175 -36.61 -15.06 19.43
N LEU A 176 -36.10 -16.25 19.12
CA LEU A 176 -36.77 -17.52 19.43
C LEU A 176 -36.97 -17.70 20.94
N TYR A 177 -36.02 -17.26 21.77
CA TYR A 177 -36.18 -17.24 23.22
C TYR A 177 -37.36 -16.35 23.65
N PHE A 178 -37.47 -15.11 23.17
CA PHE A 178 -38.61 -14.25 23.49
C PHE A 178 -39.94 -14.83 22.99
N LEU A 179 -39.94 -15.43 21.80
CA LEU A 179 -41.11 -16.08 21.23
C LEU A 179 -41.58 -17.27 22.08
N THR A 180 -40.65 -18.12 22.54
CA THR A 180 -41.01 -19.27 23.40
C THR A 180 -41.56 -18.84 24.76
N ILE A 181 -41.00 -17.81 25.39
CA ILE A 181 -41.55 -17.23 26.63
C ILE A 181 -42.97 -16.72 26.39
N TRP A 182 -43.17 -15.97 25.31
CA TRP A 182 -44.47 -15.39 24.98
C TRP A 182 -45.54 -16.48 24.79
N ILE A 183 -45.27 -17.50 23.96
CA ILE A 183 -46.18 -18.63 23.71
C ILE A 183 -46.50 -19.40 25.00
N CYS A 184 -45.48 -19.72 25.80
CA CYS A 184 -45.68 -20.47 27.05
C CYS A 184 -46.51 -19.68 28.07
N SER A 185 -46.28 -18.36 28.18
CA SER A 185 -47.03 -17.47 29.08
C SER A 185 -48.51 -17.36 28.72
N THR A 186 -48.87 -17.49 27.44
CA THR A 186 -50.24 -17.39 26.96
C THR A 186 -50.99 -18.72 26.95
N PHE A 187 -50.31 -19.85 26.77
CA PHE A 187 -50.96 -21.15 26.50
C PHE A 187 -50.82 -22.23 27.58
N ILE A 188 -49.90 -22.11 28.56
CA ILE A 188 -49.66 -23.18 29.56
C ILE A 188 -49.57 -22.62 30.99
N PRO A 189 -50.71 -22.37 31.67
CA PRO A 189 -50.72 -21.88 33.06
C PRO A 189 -50.68 -22.97 34.16
N LEU A 190 -50.42 -24.25 33.84
CA LEU A 190 -50.45 -25.36 34.83
C LEU A 190 -49.09 -25.69 35.45
N LEU A 191 -49.09 -26.11 36.73
CA LEU A 191 -47.91 -26.34 37.60
C LEU A 191 -46.80 -27.22 37.00
N ALA A 192 -47.16 -28.21 36.16
CA ALA A 192 -46.20 -29.08 35.45
C ALA A 192 -45.37 -28.32 34.39
N GLY A 193 -45.92 -27.24 33.84
CA GLY A 193 -45.22 -26.36 32.91
C GLY A 193 -44.13 -25.51 33.58
N VAL A 194 -44.23 -25.26 34.89
CA VAL A 194 -43.26 -24.41 35.63
C VAL A 194 -41.90 -25.09 35.72
N ILE A 195 -41.85 -26.39 36.04
CA ILE A 195 -40.58 -27.13 36.15
C ILE A 195 -39.93 -27.26 34.76
N GLY A 196 -40.71 -27.63 33.74
CA GLY A 196 -40.23 -27.68 32.35
C GLY A 196 -39.71 -26.33 31.87
N TYR A 197 -40.41 -25.23 32.19
CA TYR A 197 -39.99 -23.86 31.93
C TYR A 197 -38.67 -23.52 32.63
N THR A 198 -38.53 -23.84 33.92
CA THR A 198 -37.28 -23.56 34.65
C THR A 198 -36.10 -24.35 34.10
N CYS A 199 -36.27 -25.62 33.73
CA CYS A 199 -35.21 -26.43 33.13
C CYS A 199 -34.82 -25.90 31.74
N PHE A 200 -35.80 -25.58 30.90
CA PHE A 200 -35.56 -24.99 29.57
C PHE A 200 -34.92 -23.61 29.67
N PHE A 201 -35.37 -22.78 30.62
CA PHE A 201 -34.78 -21.48 30.93
C PHE A 201 -33.32 -21.61 31.37
N LEU A 202 -33.00 -22.55 32.27
CA LEU A 202 -31.62 -22.77 32.72
C LEU A 202 -30.70 -23.29 31.60
N LEU A 203 -31.20 -24.17 30.72
CA LEU A 203 -30.45 -24.63 29.54
C LEU A 203 -30.13 -23.48 28.57
N LEU A 204 -31.13 -22.64 28.27
CA LEU A 204 -30.94 -21.49 27.40
C LEU A 204 -30.09 -20.39 28.04
N LEU A 205 -30.22 -20.18 29.35
CA LEU A 205 -29.37 -19.24 30.10
C LEU A 205 -27.91 -19.73 30.10
N GLY A 206 -27.67 -21.04 30.20
CA GLY A 206 -26.35 -21.66 30.06
C GLY A 206 -25.73 -21.42 28.68
N GLU A 207 -26.48 -21.60 27.60
CA GLU A 207 -26.02 -21.27 26.24
C GLU A 207 -25.75 -19.75 26.06
N LEU A 208 -26.59 -18.89 26.64
CA LEU A 208 -26.40 -17.44 26.55
C LEU A 208 -25.13 -17.01 27.30
N ILE A 209 -24.93 -17.51 28.52
CA ILE A 209 -23.76 -17.20 29.36
C ILE A 209 -22.47 -17.70 28.69
N THR A 210 -22.46 -18.90 28.11
CA THR A 210 -21.29 -19.41 27.39
C THR A 210 -20.95 -18.57 26.15
N ASN A 211 -21.94 -17.99 25.48
CA ASN A 211 -21.75 -17.13 24.32
C ASN A 211 -21.32 -15.69 24.70
N ILE A 212 -21.88 -15.12 25.77
CA ILE A 212 -21.48 -13.81 26.32
C ILE A 212 -20.03 -13.85 26.83
N ASN A 213 -19.61 -14.95 27.45
CA ASN A 213 -18.26 -15.11 27.99
C ASN A 213 -17.19 -15.40 26.92
N HIS A 214 -17.58 -15.65 25.66
CA HIS A 214 -16.66 -15.85 24.53
C HIS A 214 -17.02 -14.97 23.31
N PRO A 215 -17.06 -13.63 23.45
CA PRO A 215 -17.56 -12.74 22.41
C PRO A 215 -16.45 -12.39 21.42
N SER A 216 -15.83 -13.37 20.76
CA SER A 216 -15.02 -13.07 19.59
C SER A 216 -15.87 -13.11 18.32
N PHE A 217 -16.49 -11.97 18.03
CA PHE A 217 -17.22 -11.72 16.79
C PHE A 217 -16.32 -11.31 15.63
N GLU A 218 -15.00 -11.27 15.83
CA GLU A 218 -14.03 -10.85 14.83
C GLU A 218 -13.16 -12.02 14.38
N THR A 219 -13.15 -12.27 13.08
CA THR A 219 -12.15 -13.13 12.44
C THR A 219 -11.01 -12.25 11.97
N THR A 220 -9.77 -12.61 12.32
CA THR A 220 -8.58 -11.94 11.83
C THR A 220 -8.01 -12.70 10.65
N TYR A 221 -7.75 -11.98 9.56
CA TYR A 221 -7.07 -12.52 8.40
C TYR A 221 -5.66 -11.95 8.32
N HIS A 222 -4.72 -12.80 7.93
CA HIS A 222 -3.35 -12.40 7.69
C HIS A 222 -2.93 -12.85 6.29
N LEU A 223 -2.42 -11.93 5.48
CA LEU A 223 -1.56 -12.27 4.35
C LEU A 223 -0.13 -12.07 4.81
N ILE A 224 0.70 -13.10 4.65
CA ILE A 224 2.12 -13.02 4.95
C ILE A 224 2.91 -13.35 3.68
N ILE A 225 3.86 -12.48 3.36
CA ILE A 225 4.84 -12.66 2.30
C ILE A 225 6.21 -12.66 2.98
N ASP A 226 6.86 -13.81 3.08
CA ASP A 226 8.22 -13.93 3.57
C ASP A 226 9.23 -14.05 2.41
N ASP A 227 10.47 -14.41 2.68
CA ASP A 227 11.50 -14.56 1.64
C ASP A 227 11.20 -15.71 0.66
N ARG A 228 10.42 -16.70 1.07
CA ARG A 228 10.23 -17.96 0.33
C ARG A 228 8.81 -18.17 -0.15
N HIS A 229 7.81 -17.73 0.61
CA HIS A 229 6.41 -18.04 0.37
C HIS A 229 5.50 -16.83 0.61
N ILE A 230 4.36 -16.89 -0.05
CA ILE A 230 3.16 -16.11 0.23
C ILE A 230 2.07 -17.05 0.75
N TYR A 231 1.42 -16.70 1.85
CA TYR A 231 0.35 -17.51 2.40
C TYR A 231 -0.70 -16.68 3.16
N ASN A 232 -1.93 -17.22 3.17
CA ASN A 232 -3.05 -16.66 3.92
C ASN A 232 -3.26 -17.47 5.20
N LEU A 233 -3.44 -16.78 6.33
CA LEU A 233 -3.89 -17.35 7.58
C LEU A 233 -5.24 -16.76 7.98
N LYS A 234 -6.10 -17.60 8.55
CA LYS A 234 -7.35 -17.21 9.20
C LYS A 234 -7.28 -17.59 10.66
N ASP A 235 -7.35 -16.58 11.53
CA ASP A 235 -7.40 -16.74 12.97
C ASP A 235 -8.80 -16.37 13.48
N ARG A 236 -9.47 -17.35 14.06
CA ARG A 236 -10.62 -17.13 14.93
C ARG A 236 -10.04 -17.12 16.33
N ARG A 237 -10.16 -16.01 17.09
CA ARG A 237 -9.65 -15.80 18.46
C ARG A 237 -10.05 -16.87 19.53
N GLN A 238 -10.59 -18.02 19.13
CA GLN A 238 -10.90 -19.20 19.94
C GLN A 238 -9.75 -20.21 19.92
N ARG A 239 -8.73 -20.06 20.80
CA ARG A 239 -7.80 -21.10 21.31
C ARG A 239 -7.14 -22.12 20.33
N HIS A 240 -7.34 -22.00 19.02
CA HIS A 240 -6.86 -22.95 18.02
C HIS A 240 -5.75 -22.32 17.18
N LYS A 241 -4.84 -23.16 16.69
CA LYS A 241 -3.80 -22.74 15.75
C LYS A 241 -4.45 -22.06 14.54
N PRO A 242 -3.87 -20.95 14.03
CA PRO A 242 -4.38 -20.28 12.85
C PRO A 242 -4.47 -21.25 11.66
N ILE A 243 -5.56 -21.17 10.90
CA ILE A 243 -5.81 -22.04 9.76
C ILE A 243 -5.12 -21.45 8.54
N LYS A 244 -4.22 -22.22 7.93
CA LYS A 244 -3.58 -21.84 6.66
C LYS A 244 -4.54 -22.10 5.50
N LEU A 245 -4.87 -21.05 4.74
CA LEU A 245 -5.84 -21.12 3.64
C LEU A 245 -5.18 -21.43 2.30
N SER A 246 -4.00 -20.86 2.05
CA SER A 246 -3.22 -21.08 0.83
C SER A 246 -1.76 -20.80 1.09
N GLU A 247 -0.87 -21.44 0.33
CA GLU A 247 0.58 -21.23 0.36
C GLU A 247 1.15 -21.43 -1.04
N HIS A 248 1.92 -20.45 -1.50
CA HIS A 248 2.62 -20.51 -2.78
C HIS A 248 4.03 -19.93 -2.65
N PRO A 249 5.01 -20.39 -3.45
CA PRO A 249 6.35 -19.80 -3.49
C PRO A 249 6.32 -18.32 -3.89
N ARG A 250 7.14 -17.48 -3.25
CA ARG A 250 7.29 -16.07 -3.60
C ARG A 250 7.78 -15.87 -5.04
N SER A 251 8.60 -16.80 -5.56
CA SER A 251 9.12 -16.75 -6.92
C SER A 251 8.06 -16.86 -8.01
N GLN A 252 6.85 -17.34 -7.68
CA GLN A 252 5.73 -17.42 -8.61
C GLN A 252 4.90 -16.14 -8.66
N ILE A 253 5.21 -15.14 -7.83
CA ILE A 253 4.51 -13.85 -7.86
C ILE A 253 4.96 -13.08 -9.10
N GLU A 254 4.04 -12.91 -10.05
CA GLU A 254 4.36 -12.35 -11.37
C GLU A 254 3.65 -11.01 -11.62
N ILE A 255 2.39 -10.89 -11.19
CA ILE A 255 1.55 -9.74 -11.56
C ILE A 255 0.90 -9.15 -10.31
N LEU A 256 1.01 -7.83 -10.19
CA LEU A 256 0.29 -7.02 -9.23
C LEU A 256 -0.63 -6.07 -10.01
N ALA A 257 -1.95 -6.23 -9.84
CA ALA A 257 -2.92 -5.48 -10.61
C ALA A 257 -3.97 -4.80 -9.72
N TYR A 258 -4.38 -3.59 -10.08
CA TYR A 258 -5.35 -2.79 -9.35
C TYR A 258 -6.50 -2.35 -10.24
N ASN A 259 -7.72 -2.66 -9.82
CA ASN A 259 -8.96 -2.17 -10.39
C ASN A 259 -9.51 -1.03 -9.50
N PRO A 260 -9.60 0.21 -10.01
CA PRO A 260 -10.12 1.35 -9.24
C PRO A 260 -11.63 1.26 -8.94
N GLY A 261 -12.35 0.35 -9.61
CA GLY A 261 -13.81 0.26 -9.53
C GLY A 261 -14.49 1.41 -10.29
N TYR A 262 -15.69 1.14 -10.78
CA TYR A 262 -16.45 2.09 -11.58
C TYR A 262 -17.93 1.71 -11.61
N THR A 263 -18.78 2.71 -11.80
CA THR A 263 -20.23 2.54 -11.93
C THR A 263 -20.68 3.05 -13.29
N PHE A 264 -21.34 2.19 -14.06
CA PHE A 264 -21.98 2.59 -15.30
C PHE A 264 -23.45 2.88 -15.02
N ASN A 265 -23.88 4.11 -15.31
CA ASN A 265 -25.25 4.54 -15.07
C ASN A 265 -26.19 4.23 -16.25
N LYS A 266 -25.61 3.87 -17.41
CA LYS A 266 -26.31 3.63 -18.67
C LYS A 266 -25.56 2.56 -19.46
N CYS A 267 -26.22 1.46 -19.81
CA CYS A 267 -25.68 0.43 -20.68
C CYS A 267 -26.52 0.37 -21.96
N LEU A 268 -25.86 0.14 -23.09
CA LEU A 268 -26.49 -0.06 -24.39
C LEU A 268 -26.47 -1.56 -24.70
N ASP A 269 -27.54 -2.08 -25.30
CA ASP A 269 -27.55 -3.43 -25.87
C ASP A 269 -26.73 -3.48 -27.19
N THR A 270 -26.63 -4.67 -27.79
CA THR A 270 -25.92 -4.87 -29.07
C THR A 270 -26.51 -4.07 -30.24
N ASN A 271 -27.74 -3.54 -30.09
CA ASN A 271 -28.45 -2.77 -31.09
C ASN A 271 -28.45 -1.26 -30.76
N GLY A 272 -27.68 -0.83 -29.75
CA GLY A 272 -27.58 0.57 -29.34
C GLY A 272 -28.78 1.09 -28.55
N LYS A 273 -29.69 0.23 -28.09
CA LYS A 273 -30.84 0.62 -27.26
C LYS A 273 -30.44 0.68 -25.78
N LEU A 274 -30.89 1.73 -25.10
CA LEU A 274 -30.66 1.90 -23.67
C LEU A 274 -31.38 0.80 -22.87
N ILE A 275 -30.63 0.09 -22.03
CA ILE A 275 -31.19 -0.88 -21.09
C ILE A 275 -31.68 -0.11 -19.86
N HIS A 276 -33.00 -0.03 -19.65
CA HIS A 276 -33.56 0.64 -18.49
C HIS A 276 -33.19 -0.10 -17.19
N GLY A 277 -32.71 0.64 -16.18
CA GLY A 277 -32.30 0.07 -14.89
C GLY A 277 -30.90 -0.56 -14.85
N SER A 278 -30.09 -0.42 -15.90
CA SER A 278 -28.78 -1.06 -16.02
C SER A 278 -27.64 -0.36 -15.27
N THR A 279 -27.81 -0.07 -13.97
CA THR A 279 -26.67 0.42 -13.19
C THR A 279 -25.75 -0.75 -12.87
N ILE A 280 -24.58 -0.81 -13.50
CA ILE A 280 -23.57 -1.85 -13.24
C ILE A 280 -22.45 -1.23 -12.42
N THR A 281 -22.30 -1.68 -11.17
CA THR A 281 -21.20 -1.27 -10.29
C THR A 281 -20.16 -2.37 -10.19
N ILE A 282 -18.94 -2.07 -10.61
CA ILE A 282 -17.77 -2.91 -10.40
C ILE A 282 -16.99 -2.33 -9.21
N PRO A 283 -16.88 -3.06 -8.07
CA PRO A 283 -16.18 -2.55 -6.90
C PRO A 283 -14.66 -2.52 -7.12
N PRO A 284 -13.94 -1.63 -6.41
CA PRO A 284 -12.49 -1.59 -6.45
C PRO A 284 -11.90 -2.89 -5.90
N LYS A 285 -10.82 -3.37 -6.51
CA LYS A 285 -10.12 -4.59 -6.11
C LYS A 285 -8.63 -4.52 -6.40
N LEU A 286 -7.82 -5.10 -5.53
CA LEU A 286 -6.40 -5.33 -5.75
C LEU A 286 -6.15 -6.83 -5.93
N TYR A 287 -5.30 -7.18 -6.88
CA TYR A 287 -5.00 -8.55 -7.27
C TYR A 287 -3.50 -8.77 -7.22
N LEU A 288 -3.11 -9.92 -6.67
CA LEU A 288 -1.75 -10.41 -6.71
C LEU A 288 -1.80 -11.84 -7.27
N TYR A 289 -1.21 -12.03 -8.44
CA TYR A 289 -1.18 -13.31 -9.14
C TYR A 289 0.10 -14.05 -8.82
N CYS A 290 -0.05 -15.29 -8.36
CA CYS A 290 1.02 -16.20 -8.03
C CYS A 290 0.86 -17.47 -8.90
N GLY A 291 1.53 -17.49 -10.06
CA GLY A 291 1.26 -18.44 -11.13
C GLY A 291 -0.24 -18.44 -11.50
N ASN A 292 -0.90 -19.59 -11.32
CA ASN A 292 -2.34 -19.74 -11.61
C ASN A 292 -3.26 -19.35 -10.44
N PHE A 293 -2.71 -18.90 -9.31
CA PHE A 293 -3.48 -18.55 -8.12
C PHE A 293 -3.66 -17.04 -7.97
N GLU A 294 -4.87 -16.61 -7.59
CA GLU A 294 -5.22 -15.20 -7.40
C GLU A 294 -5.42 -14.89 -5.90
N TYR A 295 -4.62 -13.96 -5.38
CA TYR A 295 -4.87 -13.30 -4.11
C TYR A 295 -5.60 -11.99 -4.37
N SER A 296 -6.87 -11.88 -3.95
CA SER A 296 -7.67 -10.65 -4.10
C SER A 296 -7.88 -9.91 -2.78
N PHE A 297 -7.90 -8.57 -2.85
CA PHE A 297 -8.25 -7.68 -1.75
C PHE A 297 -9.41 -6.76 -2.17
N PRO A 298 -10.55 -6.77 -1.45
CA PRO A 298 -10.90 -7.76 -0.42
C PRO A 298 -11.01 -9.18 -0.99
N ALA A 299 -10.79 -10.19 -0.14
CA ALA A 299 -10.85 -11.59 -0.55
C ALA A 299 -12.25 -11.95 -1.08
N ARG A 300 -12.33 -12.88 -2.03
CA ARG A 300 -13.59 -13.27 -2.70
C ARG A 300 -14.71 -13.69 -1.74
N SER A 301 -14.36 -14.26 -0.58
CA SER A 301 -15.29 -14.70 0.46
C SER A 301 -15.45 -13.72 1.63
N SER A 302 -14.82 -12.54 1.57
CA SER A 302 -14.89 -11.54 2.64
C SER A 302 -16.06 -10.59 2.42
N SER A 303 -16.77 -10.29 3.50
CA SER A 303 -17.77 -9.22 3.60
C SER A 303 -17.15 -7.84 3.81
N THR A 304 -15.85 -7.77 4.10
CA THR A 304 -15.13 -6.52 4.32
C THR A 304 -15.00 -5.74 3.01
N LYS A 305 -15.35 -4.45 3.04
CA LYS A 305 -15.15 -3.53 1.92
C LYS A 305 -13.98 -2.60 2.23
N PHE A 306 -12.98 -2.61 1.35
CA PHE A 306 -11.89 -1.64 1.41
C PHE A 306 -12.19 -0.47 0.48
N SER A 307 -11.81 0.72 0.91
CA SER A 307 -11.92 1.93 0.09
C SER A 307 -10.92 1.90 -1.07
N GLN A 308 -11.20 2.71 -2.09
CA GLN A 308 -10.31 2.88 -3.24
C GLN A 308 -8.90 3.33 -2.82
N ALA A 309 -8.83 4.25 -1.84
CA ALA A 309 -7.58 4.77 -1.28
C ALA A 309 -6.79 3.71 -0.51
N GLU A 310 -7.45 2.86 0.29
CA GLU A 310 -6.80 1.75 0.99
C GLU A 310 -6.19 0.74 0.02
N LEU A 311 -6.93 0.37 -1.03
CA LEU A 311 -6.46 -0.58 -2.03
C LEU A 311 -5.33 -0.01 -2.89
N TRP A 312 -5.41 1.29 -3.24
CA TRP A 312 -4.33 1.97 -3.94
C TRP A 312 -3.06 2.04 -3.09
N TRP A 313 -3.17 2.50 -1.85
CA TRP A 313 -2.06 2.57 -0.90
C TRP A 313 -1.43 1.18 -0.67
N LEU A 314 -2.25 0.15 -0.45
CA LEU A 314 -1.78 -1.21 -0.27
C LEU A 314 -1.07 -1.75 -1.52
N GLY A 315 -1.60 -1.45 -2.71
CA GLY A 315 -0.96 -1.80 -3.98
C GLY A 315 0.42 -1.18 -4.13
N GLN A 316 0.59 0.09 -3.74
CA GLN A 316 1.89 0.77 -3.76
C GLN A 316 2.88 0.13 -2.76
N GLU A 317 2.45 -0.22 -1.55
CA GLU A 317 3.31 -0.90 -0.58
C GLU A 317 3.75 -2.31 -1.04
N LEU A 318 2.85 -3.05 -1.70
CA LEU A 318 3.15 -4.35 -2.28
C LEU A 318 4.09 -4.23 -3.48
N SER A 319 3.84 -3.26 -4.37
CA SER A 319 4.70 -2.95 -5.52
C SER A 319 6.14 -2.71 -5.07
N ASP A 320 6.31 -1.90 -4.03
CA ASP A 320 7.60 -1.59 -3.42
C ASP A 320 8.29 -2.79 -2.76
N PHE A 321 7.53 -3.62 -2.06
CA PHE A 321 8.09 -4.76 -1.33
C PHE A 321 8.47 -5.91 -2.27
N LEU A 322 7.71 -6.08 -3.35
CA LEU A 322 7.91 -7.15 -4.33
C LEU A 322 8.78 -6.70 -5.51
N ASN A 323 9.05 -5.39 -5.64
CA ASN A 323 9.70 -4.79 -6.79
C ASN A 323 8.96 -5.14 -8.11
N LEU A 324 7.63 -5.04 -8.07
CA LEU A 324 6.74 -5.29 -9.21
C LEU A 324 6.00 -4.02 -9.59
N GLU A 325 5.74 -3.82 -10.87
CA GLU A 325 4.90 -2.71 -11.33
C GLU A 325 3.44 -2.93 -10.94
N LEU A 326 2.80 -1.89 -10.37
CA LEU A 326 1.36 -1.90 -10.10
C LEU A 326 0.58 -1.58 -11.38
N GLN A 327 0.02 -2.60 -12.01
CA GLN A 327 -0.74 -2.45 -13.25
C GLN A 327 -2.18 -2.01 -12.96
N VAL A 328 -2.62 -0.89 -13.52
CA VAL A 328 -4.03 -0.48 -13.41
C VAL A 328 -4.85 -1.19 -14.49
N ILE A 329 -5.82 -2.00 -14.08
CA ILE A 329 -6.67 -2.80 -14.98
C ILE A 329 -8.12 -2.33 -14.96
N TYR A 330 -8.76 -2.44 -16.13
CA TYR A 330 -10.17 -2.11 -16.33
C TYR A 330 -10.89 -3.34 -16.89
N PRO A 331 -11.40 -4.25 -16.02
CA PRO A 331 -12.02 -5.48 -16.49
C PRO A 331 -13.26 -5.19 -17.36
N THR A 332 -13.55 -6.03 -18.36
CA THR A 332 -14.75 -5.82 -19.17
C THR A 332 -16.01 -6.10 -18.34
N PRO A 333 -16.97 -5.17 -18.25
CA PRO A 333 -18.22 -5.43 -17.55
C PRO A 333 -19.00 -6.54 -18.25
N LYS A 334 -19.43 -7.55 -17.49
CA LYS A 334 -20.37 -8.55 -17.99
C LYS A 334 -21.77 -7.96 -17.89
N VAL A 335 -22.36 -7.66 -19.04
CA VAL A 335 -23.76 -7.20 -19.11
C VAL A 335 -24.65 -8.36 -18.63
N PRO A 336 -25.54 -8.15 -17.64
CA PRO A 336 -26.49 -9.18 -17.25
C PRO A 336 -27.34 -9.58 -18.46
N PRO A 337 -27.65 -10.88 -18.64
CA PRO A 337 -28.50 -11.31 -19.74
C PRO A 337 -29.83 -10.53 -19.68
N ALA A 338 -30.31 -10.08 -20.84
CA ALA A 338 -31.57 -9.36 -20.93
C ALA A 338 -32.65 -10.14 -20.17
N SER A 339 -33.39 -9.47 -19.29
CA SER A 339 -34.56 -10.07 -18.65
C SER A 339 -35.52 -10.45 -19.77
N THR A 340 -35.51 -11.71 -20.18
CA THR A 340 -36.62 -12.29 -20.93
C THR A 340 -37.81 -12.18 -19.98
N CYS A 341 -38.63 -11.15 -20.17
CA CYS A 341 -40.00 -11.16 -19.71
C CYS A 341 -40.61 -12.43 -20.30
N GLY A 342 -40.69 -13.48 -19.49
CA GLY A 342 -41.50 -14.64 -19.80
C GLY A 342 -42.92 -14.14 -19.92
N GLY A 343 -43.34 -13.88 -21.16
CA GLY A 343 -44.73 -13.68 -21.50
C GLY A 343 -45.49 -14.96 -21.16
N GLY A 344 -46.21 -14.92 -20.05
CA GLY A 344 -47.41 -15.71 -19.87
C GLY A 344 -48.59 -14.79 -20.19
N CYS A 345 -49.10 -14.91 -21.41
CA CYS A 345 -50.47 -14.52 -21.73
C CYS A 345 -51.46 -15.44 -21.02
#